data_AF-A0A6N2MW25-F1
#
_entry.id   AF-A0A6N2MW25-F1
#
_cell.length_a   1.000
_cell.length_b   1.000
_cell.length_c   1.000
_cell.angle_alpha   90.00
_cell.angle_beta   90.00
_cell.angle_gamma   90.00
#
_symmetry.space_group_name_H-M   'P 1'
#
loop_
_entity.id
_entity.type
_entity.pdbx_description
1 polymer ?
#
loop_
_entity_poly.entity_id
_entity_poly.type
_entity_poly.pdbx_seq_one_letter_code
_entity_poly.pdbx_strand_id
1 'polypeptide(L)'
;MSESSTDVFESLESLYLKTLRNFRVFIKREGAAPPSWQSNSTFSHLKKLTIGECPSMKNLFSLDMLPNLTNLEVIKVDECHQMEEIIAKDDMHHPSPIEALKLSNLPELKSIFHGALICDSLEEILVVNCPKLKRIPLSHSNGLPPLRKIQAYPEEWWGSVEWGSDSNSKNALQPLCVFQESLY
;
A
#
# COMPACT_ATOMS: atom_id res chain seq x y z
N MET A 1 -8.17 10.22 -36.23
CA MET A 1 -8.24 9.13 -35.24
C MET A 1 -7.98 9.79 -33.89
N SER A 2 -9.01 9.96 -33.07
CA SER A 2 -8.86 10.53 -31.73
C SER A 2 -8.41 9.41 -30.81
N GLU A 3 -7.12 9.42 -30.43
CA GLU A 3 -6.65 8.60 -29.32
C GLU A 3 -7.55 8.92 -28.11
N SER A 4 -8.22 7.91 -27.60
CA SER A 4 -8.97 8.08 -26.38
C SER A 4 -7.92 8.30 -25.27
N SER A 5 -8.11 9.32 -24.43
CA SER A 5 -7.17 9.66 -23.35
C SER A 5 -6.87 8.49 -22.39
N THR A 6 -7.61 7.38 -22.50
CA THR A 6 -7.47 6.19 -21.66
C THR A 6 -6.45 5.19 -22.18
N ASP A 7 -6.03 5.27 -23.45
CA ASP A 7 -5.08 4.31 -24.06
C ASP A 7 -3.62 4.57 -23.65
N VAL A 8 -3.32 5.75 -23.09
CA VAL A 8 -1.95 6.21 -22.83
C VAL A 8 -1.26 5.44 -21.70
N PHE A 9 -2.03 4.85 -20.78
CA PHE A 9 -1.49 4.20 -19.58
C PHE A 9 -1.56 2.66 -19.62
N GLU A 10 -2.05 2.07 -20.71
CA GLU A 10 -2.19 0.62 -20.84
C GLU A 10 -0.85 -0.13 -20.86
N SER A 11 0.28 0.55 -21.09
CA SER A 11 1.62 -0.04 -21.00
C SER A 11 2.41 0.39 -19.76
N LEU A 12 1.82 1.22 -18.90
CA LEU A 12 2.54 1.80 -17.78
C LEU A 12 2.70 0.76 -16.67
N GLU A 13 3.90 0.17 -16.56
CA GLU A 13 4.21 -0.82 -15.51
C GLU A 13 4.76 -0.21 -14.22
N SER A 14 5.35 0.98 -14.27
CA SER A 14 5.97 1.61 -13.12
C SER A 14 5.71 3.11 -13.14
N LEU A 15 5.21 3.63 -12.02
CA LEU A 15 4.92 5.04 -11.82
C LEU A 15 5.65 5.56 -10.59
N TYR A 16 6.44 6.60 -10.80
CA TYR A 16 7.10 7.34 -9.73
C TYR A 16 6.65 8.79 -9.71
N LEU A 17 6.09 9.23 -8.58
CA LEU A 17 5.65 10.60 -8.36
C LEU A 17 6.40 11.17 -7.17
N LYS A 18 7.13 12.27 -7.39
CA LYS A 18 7.99 12.89 -6.38
C LYS A 18 7.75 14.38 -6.24
N THR A 19 7.77 14.89 -5.02
CA THR A 19 7.81 16.34 -4.71
C THR A 19 6.57 17.10 -5.24
N LEU A 20 5.43 16.41 -5.35
CA LEU A 20 4.18 16.99 -5.87
C LEU A 20 3.37 17.64 -4.74
N ARG A 21 3.58 18.94 -4.53
CA ARG A 21 2.99 19.68 -3.38
C ARG A 21 1.47 19.66 -3.30
N ASN A 22 0.78 19.68 -4.45
CA ASN A 22 -0.69 19.74 -4.50
C ASN A 22 -1.33 18.38 -4.83
N PHE A 23 -0.54 17.31 -4.90
CA PHE A 23 -1.05 15.99 -5.25
C PHE A 23 -1.67 15.34 -4.02
N ARG A 24 -2.98 15.12 -4.08
CA ARG A 24 -3.78 14.70 -2.91
C ARG A 24 -4.15 13.21 -2.93
N VAL A 25 -4.42 12.67 -4.11
CA VAL A 25 -4.86 11.28 -4.34
C VAL A 25 -4.30 10.87 -5.70
N PHE A 26 -3.79 9.63 -5.81
CA PHE A 26 -3.27 9.09 -7.06
C PHE A 26 -4.38 8.85 -8.08
N ILE A 27 -5.38 8.07 -7.68
CA ILE A 27 -6.56 7.81 -8.50
C ILE A 27 -7.80 7.75 -7.63
N LYS A 28 -8.89 8.33 -8.13
CA LYS A 28 -10.19 8.37 -7.48
C LYS A 28 -11.25 8.03 -8.51
N ARG A 29 -12.29 7.32 -8.11
CA ARG A 29 -13.50 7.17 -8.92
C ARG A 29 -14.27 8.49 -8.94
N GLU A 30 -14.50 9.02 -10.13
CA GLU A 30 -15.47 10.11 -10.33
C GLU A 30 -16.80 9.51 -10.84
N GLY A 31 -17.90 9.77 -10.14
CA GLY A 31 -19.25 9.39 -10.57
C GLY A 31 -19.75 8.01 -10.11
N ALA A 32 -20.93 7.62 -10.59
CA ALA A 32 -21.54 6.32 -10.31
C ALA A 32 -20.71 5.19 -10.94
N ALA A 33 -20.75 3.99 -10.35
CA ALA A 33 -20.04 2.83 -10.88
C ALA A 33 -20.40 2.61 -12.36
N PRO A 34 -19.41 2.54 -13.28
CA PRO A 34 -19.70 2.28 -14.67
C PRO A 34 -20.37 0.90 -14.82
N PRO A 35 -21.17 0.69 -15.88
CA PRO A 35 -21.66 -0.63 -16.23
C PRO A 35 -20.50 -1.63 -16.28
N SER A 36 -20.75 -2.90 -15.93
CA SER A 36 -19.72 -3.97 -15.84
C SER A 36 -18.87 -4.17 -17.10
N TRP A 37 -19.21 -3.54 -18.21
CA TRP A 37 -18.56 -3.61 -19.52
C TRP A 37 -17.66 -2.39 -19.83
N GLN A 38 -17.66 -1.38 -18.96
CA GLN A 38 -16.85 -0.16 -19.06
C GLN A 38 -15.97 -0.02 -17.82
N SER A 39 -15.21 -1.06 -17.51
CA SER A 39 -14.05 -0.93 -16.62
C SER A 39 -12.88 -0.46 -17.47
N ASN A 40 -12.74 0.85 -17.67
CA ASN A 40 -11.48 1.37 -18.20
C ASN A 40 -10.43 1.22 -17.09
N SER A 41 -9.73 0.08 -17.12
CA SER A 41 -8.69 -0.27 -16.18
C SER A 41 -7.39 0.44 -16.56
N THR A 42 -7.41 1.76 -16.44
CA THR A 42 -6.34 2.68 -16.90
C THR A 42 -4.94 2.30 -16.40
N PHE A 43 -4.83 1.64 -15.25
CA PHE A 43 -3.56 1.21 -14.67
C PHE A 43 -3.49 -0.30 -14.44
N SER A 44 -4.21 -1.10 -15.23
CA SER A 44 -4.24 -2.56 -15.10
C SER A 44 -2.86 -3.20 -15.22
N HIS A 45 -1.95 -2.61 -15.99
CA HIS A 45 -0.58 -3.10 -16.17
C HIS A 45 0.42 -2.53 -15.15
N LEU A 46 -0.02 -1.62 -14.28
CA LEU A 46 0.85 -0.99 -13.29
C LEU A 46 1.26 -2.01 -12.22
N LYS A 47 2.55 -2.30 -12.16
CA LYS A 47 3.17 -3.20 -11.19
C LYS A 47 3.80 -2.48 -10.01
N LYS A 48 4.31 -1.27 -10.23
CA LYS A 48 5.06 -0.53 -9.20
C LYS A 48 4.55 0.89 -9.08
N LEU A 49 4.15 1.26 -7.87
CA LEU A 49 3.77 2.62 -7.52
C LEU A 49 4.70 3.14 -6.43
N THR A 50 5.43 4.21 -6.74
CA THR A 50 6.28 4.91 -5.76
C THR A 50 5.84 6.36 -5.62
N ILE A 51 5.55 6.80 -4.40
CA ILE A 51 5.23 8.19 -4.05
C ILE A 51 6.27 8.72 -3.06
N GLY A 52 6.92 9.82 -3.39
CA GLY A 52 7.92 10.47 -2.54
C GLY A 52 7.62 11.94 -2.32
N GLU A 53 7.84 12.46 -1.11
CA GLU A 53 7.80 13.90 -0.81
C GLU A 53 6.50 14.60 -1.27
N CYS A 54 5.34 13.97 -1.09
CA CYS A 54 4.03 14.52 -1.47
C CYS A 54 3.25 14.96 -0.21
N PRO A 55 3.48 16.19 0.29
CA PRO A 55 3.03 16.59 1.63
C PRO A 55 1.53 16.79 1.78
N SER A 56 0.77 16.92 0.68
CA SER A 56 -0.70 17.09 0.73
C SER A 56 -1.48 15.78 0.58
N MET A 57 -0.78 14.66 0.40
CA MET A 57 -1.42 13.36 0.18
C MET A 57 -1.79 12.73 1.52
N LYS A 58 -3.06 12.32 1.64
CA LYS A 58 -3.60 11.66 2.85
C LYS A 58 -3.82 10.16 2.65
N ASN A 59 -4.00 9.74 1.41
CA ASN A 59 -4.14 8.37 0.97
C ASN A 59 -3.69 8.22 -0.49
N LEU A 60 -3.23 7.02 -0.89
CA LEU A 60 -2.87 6.76 -2.28
C LEU A 60 -4.11 6.67 -3.15
N PHE A 61 -5.00 5.75 -2.82
CA PHE A 61 -6.22 5.47 -3.55
C PHE A 61 -7.25 4.84 -2.61
N SER A 62 -8.49 4.74 -3.06
CA SER A 62 -9.57 4.04 -2.34
C SER A 62 -9.71 2.60 -2.83
N LEU A 63 -10.26 1.72 -2.00
CA LEU A 63 -10.34 0.28 -2.26
C LEU A 63 -11.12 -0.06 -3.54
N ASP A 64 -12.12 0.75 -3.91
CA ASP A 64 -12.87 0.65 -5.16
C ASP A 64 -12.02 0.86 -6.43
N MET A 65 -10.77 1.29 -6.28
CA MET A 65 -9.80 1.43 -7.37
C MET A 65 -8.91 0.20 -7.56
N LEU A 66 -8.94 -0.78 -6.65
CA LEU A 66 -8.19 -2.04 -6.80
C LEU A 66 -8.49 -2.79 -8.11
N PRO A 67 -9.73 -2.82 -8.65
CA PRO A 67 -10.00 -3.42 -9.96
C PRO A 67 -9.27 -2.73 -11.12
N ASN A 68 -8.77 -1.50 -10.94
CA ASN A 68 -7.94 -0.81 -11.93
C ASN A 68 -6.44 -1.03 -11.72
N LEU A 69 -6.05 -1.74 -10.66
CA LEU A 69 -4.67 -1.96 -10.19
C LEU A 69 -4.41 -3.47 -10.00
N THR A 70 -4.93 -4.29 -10.92
CA THR A 70 -4.95 -5.76 -10.82
C THR A 70 -3.58 -6.43 -10.83
N ASN A 71 -2.53 -5.71 -11.26
CA ASN A 71 -1.16 -6.23 -11.29
C ASN A 71 -0.22 -5.46 -10.34
N LEU A 72 -0.75 -4.68 -9.39
CA LEU A 72 0.08 -3.84 -8.52
C LEU A 72 0.82 -4.66 -7.46
N GLU A 73 2.07 -4.99 -7.76
CA GLU A 73 2.97 -5.80 -6.93
C GLU A 73 3.69 -4.99 -5.85
N VAL A 74 4.10 -3.75 -6.15
CA VAL A 74 4.96 -2.96 -5.26
C VAL A 74 4.36 -1.61 -4.95
N ILE A 75 4.21 -1.31 -3.67
CA ILE A 75 3.87 0.03 -3.16
C ILE A 75 5.04 0.56 -2.33
N LYS A 76 5.56 1.72 -2.73
CA LYS A 76 6.54 2.47 -1.95
C LYS A 76 6.02 3.88 -1.67
N VAL A 77 6.06 4.30 -0.41
CA VAL A 77 5.69 5.66 0.01
C VAL A 77 6.77 6.19 0.96
N ASP A 78 7.36 7.33 0.60
CA ASP A 78 8.36 8.02 1.41
C ASP A 78 8.07 9.51 1.57
N GLU A 79 8.40 10.08 2.74
CA GLU A 79 8.36 11.53 3.01
C GLU A 79 6.99 12.21 2.74
N CYS A 80 5.89 11.46 2.84
CA CYS A 80 4.54 11.98 2.68
C CYS A 80 3.94 12.27 4.05
N HIS A 81 4.30 13.42 4.65
CA HIS A 81 4.05 13.67 6.08
C HIS A 81 2.60 13.77 6.51
N GLN A 82 1.65 14.05 5.59
CA GLN A 82 0.21 14.07 5.88
C GLN A 82 -0.50 12.74 5.55
N MET A 83 0.23 11.71 5.15
CA MET A 83 -0.35 10.41 4.82
C MET A 83 -0.97 9.80 6.08
N GLU A 84 -2.27 9.53 6.05
CA GLU A 84 -3.00 8.93 7.18
C GLU A 84 -3.25 7.43 6.96
N GLU A 85 -3.49 7.05 5.70
CA GLU A 85 -3.80 5.68 5.26
C GLU A 85 -3.10 5.40 3.91
N ILE A 86 -2.71 4.16 3.61
CA ILE A 86 -2.19 3.85 2.25
C ILE A 86 -3.36 3.64 1.29
N ILE A 87 -4.29 2.75 1.64
CA ILE A 87 -5.50 2.43 0.88
C ILE A 87 -6.72 2.80 1.73
N ALA A 88 -7.53 3.73 1.24
CA ALA A 88 -8.69 4.22 1.96
C ALA A 88 -9.92 3.31 1.82
N LYS A 89 -10.58 3.02 2.96
CA LYS A 89 -11.96 2.53 3.18
C LYS A 89 -12.63 1.64 2.10
N ASP A 90 -12.96 0.38 2.44
CA ASP A 90 -14.30 -0.26 2.27
C ASP A 90 -14.33 -1.69 2.89
N ASP A 91 -15.51 -2.23 3.21
CA ASP A 91 -15.73 -3.52 3.90
C ASP A 91 -15.58 -4.78 2.99
N MET A 92 -14.83 -4.67 1.89
CA MET A 92 -14.77 -5.71 0.85
C MET A 92 -13.49 -6.53 0.91
N HIS A 93 -13.64 -7.85 0.80
CA HIS A 93 -12.53 -8.78 0.69
C HIS A 93 -12.06 -8.83 -0.76
N HIS A 94 -10.94 -8.17 -1.07
CA HIS A 94 -10.29 -8.27 -2.37
C HIS A 94 -8.92 -8.95 -2.22
N PRO A 95 -8.62 -9.97 -3.04
CA PRO A 95 -7.25 -10.45 -3.16
C PRO A 95 -6.42 -9.35 -3.82
N SER A 96 -5.25 -9.07 -3.23
CA SER A 96 -4.33 -8.07 -3.75
C SER A 96 -3.03 -8.75 -4.17
N PRO A 97 -2.50 -8.46 -5.37
CA PRO A 97 -1.24 -9.04 -5.85
C PRO A 97 -0.01 -8.38 -5.20
N ILE A 98 -0.16 -7.65 -4.09
CA ILE A 98 0.92 -6.87 -3.49
C ILE A 98 1.95 -7.84 -2.90
N GLU A 99 3.16 -7.77 -3.42
CA GLU A 99 4.34 -8.54 -3.01
C GLU A 99 5.24 -7.76 -2.05
N ALA A 100 5.31 -6.43 -2.22
CA ALA A 100 6.19 -5.59 -1.41
C ALA A 100 5.55 -4.26 -0.99
N LEU A 101 5.62 -3.97 0.31
CA LEU A 101 5.16 -2.71 0.90
C LEU A 101 6.30 -1.99 1.61
N LYS A 102 6.64 -0.78 1.16
CA LYS A 102 7.78 0.00 1.65
C LYS A 102 7.35 1.39 2.08
N LEU A 103 7.34 1.63 3.38
CA LEU A 103 6.79 2.82 4.01
C LEU A 103 7.89 3.50 4.83
N SER A 104 8.15 4.78 4.58
CA SER A 104 9.25 5.49 5.24
C SER A 104 8.92 6.94 5.53
N ASN A 105 9.22 7.39 6.76
CA ASN A 105 9.03 8.79 7.19
C ASN A 105 7.58 9.28 6.99
N LEU A 106 6.63 8.50 7.53
CA LEU A 106 5.19 8.79 7.46
C LEU A 106 4.63 9.04 8.88
N PRO A 107 4.88 10.22 9.47
CA PRO A 107 4.53 10.53 10.87
C PRO A 107 3.04 10.47 11.20
N GLU A 108 2.18 10.70 10.21
CA GLU A 108 0.72 10.69 10.39
C GLU A 108 0.05 9.35 10.02
N LEU A 109 0.82 8.37 9.52
CA LEU A 109 0.26 7.11 9.03
C LEU A 109 -0.28 6.28 10.19
N LYS A 110 -1.58 6.01 10.19
CA LYS A 110 -2.29 5.26 11.24
C LYS A 110 -2.57 3.82 10.83
N SER A 111 -2.83 3.60 9.55
CA SER A 111 -3.21 2.29 9.00
C SER A 111 -2.68 2.13 7.58
N ILE A 112 -2.47 0.89 7.13
CA ILE A 112 -2.21 0.60 5.72
C ILE A 112 -3.54 0.52 4.96
N PHE A 113 -4.54 -0.16 5.53
CA PHE A 113 -5.90 -0.23 4.99
C PHE A 113 -6.92 -0.51 6.10
N HIS A 114 -8.17 -0.11 5.88
CA HIS A 114 -9.30 -0.41 6.75
C HIS A 114 -10.10 -1.56 6.16
N GLY A 115 -9.92 -2.77 6.68
CA GLY A 115 -10.59 -3.99 6.20
C GLY A 115 -9.72 -5.24 6.34
N ALA A 116 -10.09 -6.31 5.65
CA ALA A 116 -9.27 -7.51 5.48
C ALA A 116 -8.83 -7.61 4.02
N LEU A 117 -7.66 -7.05 3.69
CA LEU A 117 -7.02 -7.28 2.40
C LEU A 117 -6.38 -8.67 2.46
N ILE A 118 -6.72 -9.52 1.49
CA ILE A 118 -6.12 -10.84 1.37
C ILE A 118 -4.82 -10.64 0.59
N CYS A 119 -3.70 -10.58 1.32
CA CYS A 119 -2.38 -10.32 0.78
C CYS A 119 -1.60 -11.63 0.58
N ASP A 120 -2.12 -12.52 -0.27
CA ASP A 120 -1.58 -13.86 -0.42
C ASP A 120 -0.19 -13.90 -1.09
N SER A 121 0.22 -12.81 -1.74
CA SER A 121 1.53 -12.68 -2.39
C SER A 121 2.55 -11.87 -1.58
N LEU A 122 2.22 -11.36 -0.39
CA LEU A 122 3.09 -10.41 0.31
C LEU A 122 4.36 -11.07 0.87
N GLU A 123 5.51 -10.73 0.30
CA GLU A 123 6.83 -11.28 0.64
C GLU A 123 7.70 -10.31 1.45
N GLU A 124 7.60 -9.00 1.21
CA GLU A 124 8.48 -7.98 1.81
C GLU A 124 7.70 -6.82 2.46
N ILE A 125 8.05 -6.50 3.71
CA ILE A 125 7.58 -5.30 4.40
C ILE A 125 8.79 -4.49 4.88
N LEU A 126 8.78 -3.18 4.58
CA LEU A 126 9.71 -2.21 5.14
C LEU A 126 8.90 -1.09 5.79
N VAL A 127 9.09 -0.85 7.08
CA VAL A 127 8.49 0.27 7.81
C VAL A 127 9.57 1.02 8.57
N VAL A 128 9.80 2.27 8.21
CA VAL A 128 10.81 3.13 8.83
C VAL A 128 10.16 4.44 9.27
N ASN A 129 10.36 4.86 10.52
CA ASN A 129 9.89 6.15 11.04
C ASN A 129 8.39 6.41 10.77
N CYS A 130 7.56 5.43 11.11
CA CYS A 130 6.08 5.52 11.02
C CYS A 130 5.45 5.40 12.43
N PRO A 131 5.68 6.37 13.34
CA PRO A 131 5.40 6.24 14.77
C PRO A 131 3.91 6.07 15.13
N LYS A 132 2.98 6.51 14.27
CA LYS A 132 1.54 6.38 14.50
C LYS A 132 0.96 5.08 13.92
N LEU A 133 1.74 4.30 13.18
CA LEU A 133 1.27 3.08 12.56
C LEU A 133 1.20 1.99 13.63
N LYS A 134 -0.01 1.68 14.10
CA LYS A 134 -0.22 0.74 15.21
C LYS A 134 -0.64 -0.65 14.77
N ARG A 135 -0.98 -0.83 13.50
CA ARG A 135 -1.47 -2.11 12.98
C ARG A 135 -0.92 -2.39 11.61
N ILE A 136 -0.41 -3.61 11.43
CA ILE A 136 -0.15 -4.19 10.11
C ILE A 136 -1.23 -5.25 9.87
N PRO A 137 -2.27 -4.91 9.09
CA PRO A 137 -3.31 -5.87 8.77
C PRO A 137 -2.75 -6.91 7.80
N LEU A 138 -2.31 -8.05 8.35
CA LEU A 138 -1.95 -9.24 7.60
C LEU A 138 -3.12 -10.22 7.74
N SER A 139 -3.87 -10.40 6.67
CA SER A 139 -4.87 -11.46 6.57
C SER A 139 -4.54 -12.28 5.33
N HIS A 140 -4.37 -13.59 5.52
CA HIS A 140 -4.15 -14.56 4.46
C HIS A 140 -5.27 -15.60 4.54
N SER A 141 -5.69 -16.10 3.39
CA SER A 141 -6.79 -17.08 3.27
C SER A 141 -6.56 -18.36 4.09
N ASN A 142 -5.29 -18.71 4.37
CA ASN A 142 -4.90 -19.91 5.12
C ASN A 142 -3.90 -19.65 6.27
N GLY A 143 -3.85 -18.44 6.86
CA GLY A 143 -3.00 -18.16 8.04
C GLY A 143 -2.15 -16.90 7.93
N LEU A 144 -0.82 -17.03 7.98
CA LEU A 144 0.13 -15.93 7.75
C LEU A 144 0.52 -15.86 6.26
N PRO A 145 0.72 -14.65 5.70
CA PRO A 145 1.21 -14.49 4.33
C PRO A 145 2.64 -15.05 4.17
N PRO A 146 3.09 -15.32 2.92
CA PRO A 146 4.43 -15.87 2.63
C PRO A 146 5.54 -14.83 2.80
N LEU A 147 5.56 -14.14 3.95
CA LEU A 147 6.56 -13.14 4.27
C LEU A 147 7.94 -13.80 4.37
N ARG A 148 8.89 -13.20 3.68
CA ARG A 148 10.29 -13.64 3.65
C ARG A 148 11.21 -12.65 4.33
N LYS A 149 10.80 -11.38 4.38
CA LYS A 149 11.64 -10.30 4.87
C LYS A 149 10.82 -9.18 5.46
N ILE A 150 11.12 -8.83 6.70
CA ILE A 150 10.58 -7.63 7.34
C ILE A 150 11.73 -6.75 7.77
N GLN A 151 11.63 -5.46 7.49
CA GLN A 151 12.56 -4.45 7.95
C GLN A 151 11.79 -3.38 8.71
N ALA A 152 12.27 -3.06 9.91
CA ALA A 152 11.58 -2.16 10.82
C ALA A 152 12.56 -1.18 11.47
N TYR A 153 12.16 0.08 11.59
CA TYR A 153 12.85 1.07 12.42
C TYR A 153 11.85 2.14 12.91
N PRO A 154 11.92 2.58 14.18
CA PRO A 154 12.85 2.12 15.21
C PRO A 154 12.46 0.76 15.80
N GLU A 155 13.36 0.10 16.52
CA GLU A 155 13.10 -1.23 17.12
C GLU A 155 11.90 -1.19 18.09
N GLU A 156 11.71 -0.10 18.83
CA GLU A 156 10.58 0.00 19.78
C GLU A 156 9.22 -0.03 19.05
N TRP A 157 9.17 0.43 17.80
CA TRP A 157 7.95 0.38 16.98
C TRP A 157 7.46 -1.06 16.82
N TRP A 158 8.36 -2.02 16.59
CA TRP A 158 8.01 -3.44 16.48
C TRP A 158 7.33 -3.97 17.74
N GLY A 159 7.77 -3.50 18.92
CA GLY A 159 7.15 -3.79 20.21
C GLY A 159 5.69 -3.32 20.28
N SER A 160 5.40 -2.15 19.72
CA SER A 160 4.11 -1.45 19.84
C SER A 160 3.04 -1.84 18.82
N VAL A 161 3.43 -2.43 17.69
CA VAL A 161 2.53 -2.69 16.57
C VAL A 161 1.80 -4.03 16.71
N GLU A 162 0.52 -4.04 16.34
CA GLU A 162 -0.32 -5.23 16.22
C GLU A 162 -0.14 -5.87 14.84
N TRP A 163 0.29 -7.14 14.83
CA TRP A 163 0.49 -7.93 13.61
C TRP A 163 -0.70 -8.87 13.40
N GLY A 164 -1.39 -8.74 12.28
CA GLY A 164 -2.48 -9.66 11.91
C GLY A 164 -3.73 -9.57 12.80
N SER A 165 -4.47 -10.67 12.88
CA SER A 165 -5.72 -10.78 13.68
C SER A 165 -5.55 -11.54 14.99
N ASP A 166 -4.39 -12.18 15.19
CA ASP A 166 -4.09 -13.01 16.36
C ASP A 166 -2.76 -12.62 17.01
N SER A 167 -2.64 -12.89 18.31
CA SER A 167 -1.46 -12.55 19.11
C SER A 167 -0.20 -13.36 18.75
N ASN A 168 -0.32 -14.47 18.02
CA ASN A 168 0.80 -15.35 17.66
C ASN A 168 1.52 -14.91 16.40
N SER A 169 0.82 -14.18 15.51
CA SER A 169 1.35 -13.64 14.26
C SER A 169 2.69 -12.93 14.45
N LYS A 170 2.83 -12.09 15.49
CA LYS A 170 4.07 -11.38 15.78
C LYS A 170 5.26 -12.30 16.08
N ASN A 171 5.05 -13.35 16.88
CA ASN A 171 6.12 -14.28 17.25
C ASN A 171 6.57 -15.12 16.06
N ALA A 172 5.64 -15.49 15.18
CA ALA A 172 5.95 -16.21 13.94
C ALA A 172 6.74 -15.34 12.95
N LEU A 173 6.52 -14.03 12.94
CA LEU A 173 7.18 -13.08 12.04
C LEU A 173 8.51 -12.54 12.60
N GLN A 174 8.73 -12.64 13.91
CA GLN A 174 9.95 -12.13 14.56
C GLN A 174 11.26 -12.63 13.93
N PRO A 175 11.42 -13.92 13.57
CA PRO A 175 12.65 -14.40 12.93
C PRO A 175 12.94 -13.77 11.55
N LEU A 176 11.92 -13.20 10.90
CA LEU A 176 12.03 -12.55 9.59
C LEU A 176 12.34 -11.06 9.69
N CYS A 177 12.28 -10.50 10.91
CA CYS A 177 12.46 -9.08 11.14
C CYS A 177 13.94 -8.72 11.32
N VAL A 178 14.40 -7.77 10.52
CA VAL A 178 15.70 -7.13 10.64
C VAL A 178 15.48 -5.67 11.02
N PHE A 179 15.98 -5.26 12.18
CA PHE A 179 15.96 -3.85 12.57
C PHE A 179 17.05 -3.11 11.80
N GLN A 180 16.67 -2.02 11.12
CA GLN A 180 17.68 -1.19 10.46
C GLN A 180 18.39 -0.32 11.48
N GLU A 181 19.72 -0.32 11.48
CA GLU A 181 20.50 0.71 12.16
C GLU A 181 20.35 1.99 11.32
N SER A 182 19.63 2.98 11.87
CA SER A 182 19.43 4.34 11.32
C SER A 182 20.07 4.59 9.94
N LEU A 183 19.34 4.35 8.85
CA LEU A 183 19.73 4.90 7.56
C LEU A 183 19.12 6.28 7.43
N TYR A 184 19.91 7.32 7.72
CA TYR A 184 20.05 8.61 7.03
C TYR A 184 21.26 9.36 7.59
#